data_AF-A0A933NKG5-F1
#
_entry.id   AF-A0A933NKG5-F1
#
_cell.length_a   1.000
_cell.length_b   1.000
_cell.length_c   1.000
_cell.angle_alpha   90.00
_cell.angle_beta   90.00
_cell.angle_gamma   90.00
#
_symmetry.space_group_name_H-M   'P 1'
#
loop_
_entity.id
_entity.type
_entity.pdbx_description
1 polymer ?
#
loop_
_entity_poly.entity_id
_entity_poly.type
_entity_poly.pdbx_seq_one_letter_code
_entity_poly.pdbx_strand_id
1 'polypeptide(L)'
;MMRQSTTRTPGKGIALLVAVLVTAATPAGSSGQSPRPSPAGSAGPAGPADPAKAARVQAKAASLVSNATAIRNAGSPADKEFTQAIEFMEKAVAKGYDTVDLRLLLGRAYLNRNREKSQDLALAEQSLQKSVALGPSAQAYFELGRAQGLAGRKPEEVKSYEKALELEPEWAACHMALSKAYSGSGLPDAEKKMLEHSKAATRLDPKLRSQAEEAIRGSDTMHRVKGLVNEIINKSEDDKLTDKETEKYAEQFRKMMGK
;
A
#
# COMPACT_ATOMS: atom_id res chain seq x y z
N MET A 1 12.24 46.81 -39.74
CA MET A 1 13.02 46.29 -38.59
C MET A 1 12.38 44.98 -38.13
N MET A 2 12.91 43.85 -38.59
CA MET A 2 12.46 42.51 -38.21
C MET A 2 13.07 42.15 -36.85
N ARG A 3 12.23 41.80 -35.86
CA ARG A 3 12.68 41.21 -34.60
C ARG A 3 13.11 39.77 -34.88
N GLN A 4 14.39 39.46 -34.65
CA GLN A 4 14.86 38.09 -34.68
C GLN A 4 14.36 37.37 -33.42
N SER A 5 13.55 36.33 -33.62
CA SER A 5 13.09 35.42 -32.60
C SER A 5 14.23 34.47 -32.25
N THR A 6 15.00 34.76 -31.20
CA THR A 6 15.96 33.81 -30.63
C THR A 6 15.19 32.67 -30.00
N THR A 7 15.22 31.49 -30.63
CA THR A 7 14.79 30.23 -30.04
C THR A 7 15.76 29.85 -28.92
N ARG A 8 15.46 30.30 -27.69
CA ARG A 8 16.19 29.93 -26.47
C ARG A 8 15.92 28.44 -26.21
N THR A 9 16.90 27.59 -26.47
CA THR A 9 16.85 26.17 -26.08
C THR A 9 16.67 26.07 -24.57
N PRO A 10 15.82 25.18 -24.04
CA PRO A 10 15.70 24.99 -22.59
C PRO A 10 17.08 24.69 -22.01
N GLY A 11 17.50 25.52 -21.06
CA GLY A 11 18.84 25.49 -20.48
C GLY A 11 19.19 24.10 -19.95
N LYS A 12 20.45 23.70 -20.15
CA LYS A 12 21.01 22.38 -19.80
C LYS A 12 20.64 21.86 -18.39
N GLY A 13 20.25 22.73 -17.46
CA GLY A 13 19.76 22.38 -16.13
C GLY A 13 18.43 21.60 -16.09
N ILE A 14 17.48 21.86 -17.01
CA ILE A 14 16.19 21.15 -17.05
C ILE A 14 16.38 19.71 -17.55
N ALA A 15 17.23 19.53 -18.56
CA ALA A 15 17.60 18.20 -19.07
C ALA A 15 18.38 17.38 -18.03
N LEU A 16 19.20 18.03 -17.20
CA LEU A 16 19.97 17.37 -16.14
C LEU A 16 19.07 16.86 -14.99
N LEU A 17 18.06 17.64 -14.58
CA LEU A 17 17.11 17.25 -13.53
C LEU A 17 16.18 16.10 -13.95
N VAL A 18 15.74 16.09 -15.21
CA VAL A 18 14.96 14.97 -15.77
C VAL A 18 15.83 13.72 -15.96
N ALA A 19 17.09 13.88 -16.40
CA ALA A 19 18.03 12.75 -16.55
C ALA A 19 18.43 12.11 -15.21
N VAL A 20 18.55 12.90 -14.12
CA VAL A 20 18.85 12.41 -12.76
C VAL A 20 17.69 11.59 -12.19
N LEU A 21 16.45 11.90 -12.56
CA LEU A 21 15.26 11.13 -12.16
C LEU A 21 15.12 9.80 -12.91
N VAL A 22 15.65 9.69 -14.14
CA VAL A 22 15.54 8.49 -14.99
C VAL A 22 16.68 7.49 -14.77
N THR A 23 17.85 7.94 -14.31
CA THR A 23 19.07 7.11 -14.22
C THR A 23 19.26 6.32 -12.91
N ALA A 24 18.47 6.59 -11.86
CA ALA A 24 18.59 5.91 -10.56
C ALA A 24 17.86 4.56 -10.46
N ALA A 25 17.56 3.92 -11.59
CA ALA A 25 16.78 2.70 -11.71
C ALA A 25 17.48 1.65 -12.58
N THR A 26 18.58 1.07 -12.08
CA THR A 26 19.05 -0.24 -12.52
C THR A 26 19.70 -0.96 -11.35
N PRO A 27 19.30 -2.21 -11.07
CA PRO A 27 20.24 -3.19 -10.56
C PRO A 27 20.44 -4.32 -11.56
N ALA A 28 21.70 -4.74 -11.64
CA ALA A 28 22.16 -5.94 -12.32
C ALA A 28 21.47 -7.21 -11.77
N GLY A 29 21.30 -8.20 -12.65
CA GLY A 29 20.56 -9.42 -12.37
C GLY A 29 21.33 -10.50 -11.60
N SER A 30 20.57 -11.49 -11.13
CA SER A 30 20.86 -12.94 -11.07
C SER A 30 19.67 -13.61 -10.38
N SER A 31 18.83 -14.34 -11.14
CA SER A 31 18.84 -15.79 -11.35
C SER A 31 18.30 -16.62 -10.18
N GLY A 32 17.00 -16.94 -10.27
CA GLY A 32 16.44 -18.29 -10.16
C GLY A 32 16.45 -19.01 -8.82
N GLN A 33 15.25 -19.22 -8.25
CA GLN A 33 14.66 -20.56 -8.05
C GLN A 33 13.21 -20.48 -7.55
N SER A 34 12.34 -21.28 -8.18
CA SER A 34 10.94 -21.48 -7.80
C SER A 34 10.79 -22.42 -6.60
N PRO A 35 9.64 -22.40 -5.88
CA PRO A 35 9.57 -22.76 -4.48
C PRO A 35 9.31 -24.24 -4.24
N ARG A 36 9.73 -24.72 -3.06
CA ARG A 36 9.21 -25.96 -2.46
C ARG A 36 8.17 -25.60 -1.40
N PRO A 37 7.09 -26.39 -1.27
CA PRO A 37 6.17 -26.23 -0.16
C PRO A 37 6.82 -26.81 1.09
N SER A 38 6.58 -26.21 2.25
CA SER A 38 6.89 -26.83 3.53
C SER A 38 5.81 -26.52 4.56
N PRO A 39 5.64 -27.43 5.53
CA PRO A 39 4.32 -27.86 5.95
C PRO A 39 3.84 -27.22 7.25
N ALA A 40 2.58 -27.52 7.52
CA ALA A 40 1.78 -27.19 8.69
C ALA A 40 2.49 -27.28 10.06
N GLY A 41 2.05 -26.39 10.96
CA GLY A 41 2.21 -26.42 12.41
C GLY A 41 2.03 -24.99 12.94
N SER A 42 1.17 -24.68 13.91
CA SER A 42 0.87 -25.37 15.15
C SER A 42 -0.58 -25.15 15.62
N ALA A 43 -1.13 -26.17 16.26
CA ALA A 43 -2.47 -26.22 16.82
C ALA A 43 -2.73 -25.15 17.91
N GLY A 44 -3.77 -24.32 17.68
CA GLY A 44 -4.49 -23.51 18.67
C GLY A 44 -5.85 -24.14 19.01
N PRO A 45 -6.54 -23.67 20.07
CA PRO A 45 -7.40 -24.50 20.92
C PRO A 45 -8.75 -24.85 20.28
N ALA A 46 -9.26 -26.02 20.66
CA ALA A 46 -10.58 -26.58 20.36
C ALA A 46 -11.01 -26.39 18.89
N GLY A 47 -10.52 -27.29 18.04
CA GLY A 47 -11.05 -27.45 16.69
C GLY A 47 -12.60 -27.49 16.72
N PRO A 48 -13.26 -26.93 15.72
CA PRO A 48 -14.71 -26.86 15.68
C PRO A 48 -15.29 -28.26 15.88
N ALA A 49 -16.39 -28.37 16.65
CA ALA A 49 -17.01 -29.64 17.05
C ALA A 49 -17.35 -30.59 15.88
N ASP A 50 -17.25 -30.11 14.63
CA ASP A 50 -17.27 -30.89 13.40
C ASP A 50 -16.40 -30.17 12.32
N PRO A 51 -15.22 -30.71 11.95
CA PRO A 51 -14.33 -30.13 10.94
C PRO A 51 -14.95 -30.04 9.54
N ALA A 52 -15.78 -31.01 9.15
CA ALA A 52 -16.44 -31.00 7.85
C ALA A 52 -17.50 -29.89 7.79
N LYS A 53 -18.21 -29.68 8.89
CA LYS A 53 -19.15 -28.55 9.02
C LYS A 53 -18.44 -27.21 9.07
N ALA A 54 -17.28 -27.12 9.71
CA ALA A 54 -16.46 -25.91 9.71
C ALA A 54 -15.98 -25.53 8.30
N ALA A 55 -15.51 -26.50 7.52
CA ALA A 55 -15.14 -26.28 6.12
C ALA A 55 -16.33 -25.78 5.28
N ARG A 56 -17.53 -26.33 5.48
CA ARG A 56 -18.75 -25.85 4.80
C ARG A 56 -19.14 -24.43 5.22
N VAL A 57 -19.03 -24.12 6.51
CA VAL A 57 -19.26 -22.77 7.05
C VAL A 57 -18.29 -21.78 6.42
N GLN A 58 -17.00 -22.12 6.37
CA GLN A 58 -15.96 -21.29 5.77
C GLN A 58 -16.19 -21.10 4.27
N ALA A 59 -16.49 -22.15 3.53
CA ALA A 59 -16.78 -22.06 2.09
C ALA A 59 -17.98 -21.15 1.80
N LYS A 60 -19.04 -21.26 2.61
CA LYS A 60 -20.21 -20.38 2.50
C LYS A 60 -19.85 -18.93 2.85
N ALA A 61 -19.09 -18.68 3.91
CA ALA A 61 -18.62 -17.34 4.26
C ALA A 61 -17.80 -16.72 3.13
N ALA A 62 -16.84 -17.48 2.57
CA ALA A 62 -16.00 -17.04 1.47
C ALA A 62 -16.84 -16.69 0.23
N SER A 63 -17.84 -17.52 -0.10
CA SER A 63 -18.75 -17.28 -1.22
C SER A 63 -19.57 -15.99 -1.03
N LEU A 64 -20.12 -15.76 0.17
CA LEU A 64 -20.89 -14.55 0.48
C LEU A 64 -20.02 -13.29 0.37
N VAL A 65 -18.83 -13.30 0.95
CA VAL A 65 -17.88 -12.18 0.86
C VAL A 65 -17.45 -11.95 -0.58
N SER A 66 -17.14 -13.01 -1.33
CA SER A 66 -16.74 -12.91 -2.73
C SER A 66 -17.85 -12.31 -3.60
N ASN A 67 -19.11 -12.70 -3.39
CA ASN A 67 -20.25 -12.14 -4.11
C ASN A 67 -20.41 -10.64 -3.81
N ALA A 68 -20.38 -10.27 -2.53
CA ALA A 68 -20.47 -8.87 -2.11
C ALA A 68 -19.32 -8.03 -2.69
N THR A 69 -18.09 -8.57 -2.70
CA THR A 69 -16.93 -7.92 -3.32
C THR A 69 -17.08 -7.78 -4.84
N ALA A 70 -17.62 -8.79 -5.54
CA ALA A 70 -17.86 -8.72 -6.97
C ALA A 70 -18.88 -7.63 -7.32
N ILE A 71 -19.99 -7.54 -6.58
CA ILE A 71 -21.01 -6.48 -6.74
C ILE A 71 -20.37 -5.10 -6.57
N ARG A 72 -19.55 -4.93 -5.53
CA ARG A 72 -18.85 -3.66 -5.32
C ARG A 72 -17.85 -3.33 -6.41
N ASN A 73 -17.05 -4.31 -6.85
CA ASN A 73 -16.08 -4.11 -7.92
C ASN A 73 -16.76 -3.79 -9.26
N ALA A 74 -18.01 -4.22 -9.45
CA ALA A 74 -18.86 -3.81 -10.58
C ALA A 74 -19.47 -2.40 -10.42
N GLY A 75 -19.13 -1.67 -9.36
CA GLY A 75 -19.58 -0.30 -9.10
C GLY A 75 -20.95 -0.18 -8.41
N SER A 76 -21.54 -1.30 -7.97
CA SER A 76 -22.84 -1.31 -7.29
C SER A 76 -22.69 -1.25 -5.76
N PRO A 77 -23.61 -0.62 -5.02
CA PRO A 77 -23.65 -0.72 -3.56
C PRO A 77 -23.80 -2.19 -3.14
N ALA A 78 -22.97 -2.63 -2.20
CA ALA A 78 -22.94 -4.04 -1.75
C ALA A 78 -23.17 -4.18 -0.24
N ASP A 79 -23.58 -3.11 0.43
CA ASP A 79 -23.59 -3.03 1.90
C ASP A 79 -24.60 -4.02 2.51
N LYS A 80 -25.68 -4.32 1.76
CA LYS A 80 -26.65 -5.35 2.12
C LYS A 80 -26.02 -6.73 2.08
N GLU A 81 -25.23 -7.04 1.05
CA GLU A 81 -24.58 -8.33 0.86
C GLU A 81 -23.46 -8.52 1.88
N PHE A 82 -22.70 -7.47 2.20
CA PHE A 82 -21.75 -7.51 3.31
C PHE A 82 -22.45 -7.69 4.65
N THR A 83 -23.62 -7.07 4.87
CA THR A 83 -24.41 -7.29 6.09
C THR A 83 -24.83 -8.76 6.22
N GLN A 84 -25.33 -9.37 5.14
CA GLN A 84 -25.68 -10.80 5.13
C GLN A 84 -24.47 -11.70 5.40
N ALA A 85 -23.31 -11.39 4.82
CA ALA A 85 -22.07 -12.12 5.06
C ALA A 85 -21.63 -12.03 6.53
N ILE A 86 -21.67 -10.82 7.11
CA ILE A 86 -21.32 -10.55 8.51
C ILE A 86 -22.25 -11.32 9.44
N GLU A 87 -23.57 -11.21 9.29
CA GLU A 87 -24.53 -11.91 10.14
C GLU A 87 -24.34 -13.42 10.11
N PHE A 88 -24.05 -13.99 8.93
CA PHE A 88 -23.77 -15.41 8.78
C PHE A 88 -22.51 -15.81 9.56
N MET A 89 -21.43 -15.04 9.44
CA MET A 89 -20.15 -15.30 10.10
C MET A 89 -20.22 -15.08 11.62
N GLU A 90 -20.90 -14.04 12.10
CA GLU A 90 -21.13 -13.81 13.53
C GLU A 90 -21.90 -14.97 14.16
N LYS A 91 -22.99 -15.44 13.51
CA LYS A 91 -23.75 -16.61 13.96
C LYS A 91 -22.91 -17.89 13.95
N ALA A 92 -21.98 -18.03 13.01
CA ALA A 92 -21.07 -19.16 12.95
C ALA A 92 -20.05 -19.12 14.10
N VAL A 93 -19.43 -17.97 14.34
CA VAL A 93 -18.53 -17.75 15.49
C VAL A 93 -19.24 -18.05 16.81
N ALA A 94 -20.48 -17.57 16.99
CA ALA A 94 -21.29 -17.84 18.19
C ALA A 94 -21.60 -19.33 18.41
N LYS A 95 -21.54 -20.14 17.35
CA LYS A 95 -21.70 -21.61 17.39
C LYS A 95 -20.38 -22.37 17.59
N GLY A 96 -19.28 -21.67 17.85
CA GLY A 96 -17.96 -22.25 18.08
C GLY A 96 -17.12 -22.45 16.81
N TYR A 97 -17.54 -21.93 15.66
CA TYR A 97 -16.72 -21.91 14.45
C TYR A 97 -15.82 -20.67 14.46
N ASP A 98 -14.82 -20.64 15.35
CA ASP A 98 -13.87 -19.53 15.47
C ASP A 98 -12.53 -19.91 14.84
N THR A 99 -12.41 -19.75 13.53
CA THR A 99 -11.21 -20.12 12.76
C THR A 99 -10.49 -18.89 12.22
N VAL A 100 -9.19 -19.06 11.93
CA VAL A 100 -8.33 -18.03 11.32
C VAL A 100 -9.00 -17.40 10.10
N ASP A 101 -9.47 -18.23 9.17
CA ASP A 101 -10.08 -17.80 7.92
C ASP A 101 -11.43 -17.11 8.11
N LEU A 102 -12.27 -17.61 9.01
CA LEU A 102 -13.58 -17.00 9.26
C LEU A 102 -13.40 -15.61 9.89
N ARG A 103 -12.45 -15.46 10.81
CA ARG A 103 -12.09 -14.16 11.40
C ARG A 103 -11.50 -13.20 10.38
N LEU A 104 -10.65 -13.69 9.48
CA LEU A 104 -10.11 -12.91 8.37
C LEU A 104 -11.22 -12.40 7.44
N LEU A 105 -12.13 -13.28 7.04
CA LEU A 105 -13.27 -12.95 6.17
C LEU A 105 -14.24 -11.99 6.86
N LEU A 106 -14.49 -12.16 8.16
CA LEU A 106 -15.33 -11.26 8.95
C LEU A 106 -14.73 -9.86 9.01
N GLY A 107 -13.43 -9.75 9.29
CA GLY A 107 -12.69 -8.49 9.25
C GLY A 107 -12.78 -7.80 7.89
N ARG A 108 -12.52 -8.55 6.82
CA ARG A 108 -12.68 -8.07 5.43
C ARG A 108 -14.08 -7.56 5.15
N ALA A 109 -15.11 -8.27 5.60
CA ALA A 109 -16.49 -7.91 5.36
C ALA A 109 -16.87 -6.61 6.08
N TYR A 110 -16.46 -6.41 7.34
CA TYR A 110 -16.67 -5.14 8.05
C TYR A 110 -15.96 -3.97 7.36
N LEU A 111 -14.68 -4.12 6.97
CA LEU A 111 -13.94 -3.09 6.23
C LEU A 111 -14.62 -2.69 4.92
N ASN A 112 -15.44 -3.58 4.37
CA ASN A 112 -16.08 -3.38 3.10
C ASN A 112 -17.53 -2.91 3.28
N ARG A 113 -18.28 -3.33 4.30
CA ARG A 113 -19.69 -2.91 4.49
C ARG A 113 -19.86 -1.40 4.60
N ASN A 114 -19.03 -0.71 5.38
CA ASN A 114 -19.10 0.74 5.48
C ASN A 114 -17.77 1.33 5.97
N ARG A 115 -16.92 1.73 5.02
CA ARG A 115 -15.54 2.19 5.26
C ARG A 115 -15.43 3.41 6.17
N GLU A 116 -16.51 4.17 6.33
CA GLU A 116 -16.51 5.46 7.03
C GLU A 116 -17.07 5.38 8.46
N LYS A 117 -17.73 4.27 8.82
CA LYS A 117 -18.30 4.10 10.16
C LYS A 117 -17.26 3.55 11.13
N SER A 118 -17.00 4.32 12.19
CA SER A 118 -16.07 3.98 13.27
C SER A 118 -16.35 2.61 13.92
N GLN A 119 -17.62 2.21 14.02
CA GLN A 119 -18.01 0.92 14.59
C GLN A 119 -17.55 -0.27 13.73
N ASP A 120 -17.71 -0.19 12.41
CA ASP A 120 -17.31 -1.28 11.50
C ASP A 120 -15.77 -1.39 11.45
N LEU A 121 -15.06 -0.27 11.53
CA LEU A 121 -13.60 -0.28 11.63
C LEU A 121 -13.11 -0.96 12.92
N ALA A 122 -13.76 -0.69 14.05
CA ALA A 122 -13.41 -1.34 15.33
C ALA A 122 -13.69 -2.86 15.31
N LEU A 123 -14.84 -3.27 14.77
CA LEU A 123 -15.19 -4.69 14.63
C LEU A 123 -14.28 -5.42 13.63
N ALA A 124 -13.88 -4.73 12.56
CA ALA A 124 -12.91 -5.24 11.61
C ALA A 124 -11.57 -5.51 12.28
N GLU A 125 -11.00 -4.51 12.96
CA GLU A 125 -9.73 -4.64 13.66
C GLU A 125 -9.77 -5.75 14.70
N GLN A 126 -10.82 -5.82 15.53
CA GLN A 126 -10.98 -6.89 16.51
C GLN A 126 -10.99 -8.27 15.86
N SER A 127 -11.72 -8.43 14.73
CA SER A 127 -11.78 -9.69 14.01
C SER A 127 -10.42 -10.07 13.43
N LEU A 128 -9.67 -9.10 12.90
CA LEU A 128 -8.36 -9.32 12.29
C LEU A 128 -7.29 -9.61 13.33
N GLN A 129 -7.30 -8.92 14.47
CA GLN A 129 -6.43 -9.23 15.62
C GLN A 129 -6.66 -10.67 16.11
N LYS A 130 -7.92 -11.12 16.18
CA LYS A 130 -8.24 -12.52 16.51
C LYS A 130 -7.72 -13.48 15.45
N SER A 131 -7.85 -13.16 14.16
CA SER A 131 -7.29 -13.98 13.08
C SER A 131 -5.77 -14.15 13.24
N VAL A 132 -5.04 -13.04 13.44
CA VAL A 132 -3.60 -13.05 13.69
C VAL A 132 -3.24 -13.87 14.94
N ALA A 133 -4.00 -13.72 16.03
CA ALA A 133 -3.75 -14.46 17.27
C ALA A 133 -4.00 -15.97 17.13
N LEU A 134 -4.97 -16.38 16.32
CA LEU A 134 -5.26 -17.79 16.04
C LEU A 134 -4.24 -18.41 15.08
N GLY A 135 -3.74 -17.63 14.12
CA GLY A 135 -2.82 -18.09 13.08
C GLY A 135 -2.30 -16.91 12.26
N PRO A 136 -1.08 -16.42 12.52
CA PRO A 136 -0.50 -15.32 11.77
C PRO A 136 -0.38 -15.67 10.29
N SER A 137 -0.87 -14.78 9.42
CA SER A 137 -0.71 -14.88 7.97
C SER A 137 -0.44 -13.51 7.38
N ALA A 138 0.24 -13.47 6.23
CA ALA A 138 0.51 -12.22 5.53
C ALA A 138 -0.81 -11.48 5.25
N GLN A 139 -1.84 -12.22 4.81
CA GLN A 139 -3.15 -11.66 4.49
C GLN A 139 -3.85 -11.07 5.71
N ALA A 140 -3.76 -11.69 6.89
CA ALA A 140 -4.36 -11.16 8.11
C ALA A 140 -3.67 -9.86 8.56
N TYR A 141 -2.33 -9.82 8.52
CA TYR A 141 -1.57 -8.61 8.82
C TYR A 141 -1.84 -7.48 7.80
N PHE A 142 -1.96 -7.82 6.52
CA PHE A 142 -2.30 -6.84 5.49
C PHE A 142 -3.68 -6.21 5.72
N GLU A 143 -4.68 -7.04 6.00
CA GLU A 143 -6.02 -6.55 6.28
C GLU A 143 -6.08 -5.74 7.58
N LEU A 144 -5.30 -6.12 8.61
CA LEU A 144 -5.17 -5.37 9.85
C LEU A 144 -4.54 -3.98 9.61
N GLY A 145 -3.47 -3.92 8.80
CA GLY A 145 -2.87 -2.66 8.38
C GLY A 145 -3.87 -1.76 7.65
N ARG A 146 -4.67 -2.34 6.75
CA ARG A 146 -5.74 -1.61 6.05
C ARG A 146 -6.79 -1.04 7.02
N ALA A 147 -7.18 -1.81 8.04
CA ALA A 147 -8.11 -1.34 9.08
C ALA A 147 -7.53 -0.15 9.87
N GLN A 148 -6.25 -0.25 10.27
CA GLN A 148 -5.55 0.78 11.03
C GLN A 148 -5.35 2.06 10.19
N GLY A 149 -5.03 1.92 8.91
CA GLY A 149 -4.90 3.04 7.98
C GLY A 149 -6.22 3.80 7.78
N LEU A 150 -7.34 3.08 7.65
CA LEU A 150 -8.68 3.67 7.59
C LEU A 150 -9.06 4.37 8.90
N ALA A 151 -8.57 3.88 10.04
CA ALA A 151 -8.72 4.53 11.34
C ALA A 151 -7.74 5.69 11.58
N GLY A 152 -6.89 6.04 10.60
CA GLY A 152 -5.90 7.12 10.70
C GLY A 152 -4.65 6.78 11.51
N ARG A 153 -4.50 5.53 11.96
CA ARG A 153 -3.37 5.04 12.77
C ARG A 153 -2.21 4.62 11.88
N LYS A 154 -1.50 5.61 11.34
CA LYS A 154 -0.40 5.43 10.38
C LYS A 154 0.79 4.60 10.89
N PRO A 155 1.30 4.79 12.12
CA PRO A 155 2.40 3.96 12.63
C PRO A 155 2.03 2.48 12.71
N GLU A 156 0.81 2.16 13.12
CA GLU A 156 0.31 0.80 13.24
C GLU A 156 0.04 0.18 11.87
N GLU A 157 -0.54 0.94 10.93
CA GLU A 157 -0.72 0.53 9.53
C GLU A 157 0.59 0.02 8.92
N VAL A 158 1.67 0.82 9.05
CA VAL A 158 3.00 0.46 8.54
C VAL A 158 3.53 -0.80 9.20
N LYS A 159 3.50 -0.90 10.53
CA LYS A 159 3.98 -2.09 11.25
C LYS A 159 3.25 -3.36 10.82
N SER A 160 1.94 -3.29 10.63
CA SER A 160 1.13 -4.43 10.20
C SER A 160 1.49 -4.85 8.77
N TYR A 161 1.66 -3.91 7.83
CA TYR A 161 2.10 -4.29 6.49
C TYR A 161 3.55 -4.80 6.47
N GLU A 162 4.46 -4.27 7.29
CA GLU A 162 5.82 -4.81 7.42
C GLU A 162 5.78 -6.27 7.89
N LYS A 163 4.93 -6.59 8.89
CA LYS A 163 4.69 -7.98 9.31
C LYS A 163 4.12 -8.86 8.19
N ALA A 164 3.29 -8.30 7.31
CA ALA A 164 2.82 -9.04 6.14
C ALA A 164 3.97 -9.36 5.16
N LEU A 165 4.88 -8.41 4.92
CA LEU A 165 6.05 -8.62 4.06
C LEU A 165 7.13 -9.50 4.71
N GLU A 166 7.23 -9.55 6.04
CA GLU A 166 8.08 -10.54 6.73
C GLU A 166 7.65 -11.98 6.39
N LEU A 167 6.33 -12.21 6.21
CA LEU A 167 5.77 -13.52 5.86
C LEU A 167 5.74 -13.77 4.34
N GLU A 168 5.44 -12.75 3.54
CA GLU A 168 5.42 -12.82 2.07
C GLU A 168 6.22 -11.65 1.46
N PRO A 169 7.55 -11.77 1.32
CA PRO A 169 8.42 -10.68 0.85
C PRO A 169 8.18 -10.24 -0.59
N GLU A 170 7.61 -11.11 -1.43
CA GLU A 170 7.36 -10.84 -2.86
C GLU A 170 5.93 -10.38 -3.14
N TRP A 171 5.20 -9.92 -2.13
CA TRP A 171 3.83 -9.47 -2.31
C TRP A 171 3.75 -8.03 -2.85
N ALA A 172 3.70 -7.90 -4.17
CA ALA A 172 3.69 -6.62 -4.88
C ALA A 172 2.63 -5.62 -4.38
N ALA A 173 1.40 -6.10 -4.12
CA ALA A 173 0.32 -5.25 -3.62
C ALA A 173 0.56 -4.75 -2.18
N CYS A 174 1.24 -5.54 -1.34
CA CYS A 174 1.62 -5.11 0.01
C CYS A 174 2.74 -4.07 -0.03
N HIS A 175 3.73 -4.23 -0.92
CA HIS A 175 4.71 -3.16 -1.21
C HIS A 175 4.03 -1.86 -1.67
N MET A 176 3.03 -1.93 -2.55
CA MET A 176 2.27 -0.73 -2.94
C MET A 176 1.51 -0.10 -1.76
N ALA A 177 0.88 -0.92 -0.92
CA ALA A 177 0.16 -0.43 0.26
C ALA A 177 1.11 0.25 1.25
N LEU A 178 2.29 -0.30 1.50
CA LEU A 178 3.32 0.33 2.33
C LEU A 178 3.82 1.65 1.74
N SER A 179 4.10 1.68 0.43
CA SER A 179 4.49 2.92 -0.24
C SER A 179 3.46 4.03 -0.01
N LYS A 180 2.17 3.71 -0.21
CA LYS A 180 1.08 4.64 0.06
C LYS A 180 0.96 5.00 1.54
N ALA A 181 1.16 4.03 2.44
CA ALA A 181 1.09 4.27 3.88
C ALA A 181 2.19 5.23 4.34
N TYR A 182 3.40 5.11 3.79
CA TYR A 182 4.51 6.00 4.05
C TYR A 182 4.30 7.40 3.44
N SER A 183 3.68 7.49 2.25
CA SER A 183 3.33 8.76 1.62
C SER A 183 2.41 9.59 2.52
N GLY A 184 2.91 10.72 3.03
CA GLY A 184 2.16 11.62 3.92
C GLY A 184 1.99 11.13 5.37
N SER A 185 2.74 10.11 5.80
CA SER A 185 2.67 9.61 7.19
C SER A 185 3.36 10.50 8.23
N GLY A 186 4.27 11.38 7.80
CA GLY A 186 5.15 12.14 8.69
C GLY A 186 6.15 11.29 9.48
N LEU A 187 6.25 9.98 9.18
CA LEU A 187 7.20 9.08 9.84
C LEU A 187 8.65 9.38 9.40
N PRO A 188 9.65 9.09 10.25
CA PRO A 188 11.06 9.15 9.86
C PRO A 188 11.34 8.27 8.64
N ASP A 189 12.20 8.74 7.75
CA ASP A 189 12.57 8.04 6.50
C ASP A 189 11.41 7.64 5.58
N ALA A 190 10.20 8.19 5.81
CA ALA A 190 9.00 7.81 5.08
C ALA A 190 9.16 7.92 3.57
N GLU A 191 9.83 8.95 3.09
CA GLU A 191 10.10 9.12 1.66
C GLU A 191 11.00 8.04 1.09
N LYS A 192 12.12 7.76 1.76
CA LYS A 192 13.04 6.70 1.34
C LYS A 192 12.32 5.36 1.31
N LYS A 193 11.57 5.04 2.36
CA LYS A 193 10.77 3.81 2.46
C LYS A 193 9.68 3.75 1.38
N MET A 194 8.97 4.85 1.14
CA MET A 194 7.99 4.97 0.06
C MET A 194 8.63 4.61 -1.29
N LEU A 195 9.78 5.20 -1.62
CA LEU A 195 10.47 4.93 -2.88
C LEU A 195 10.98 3.49 -2.96
N GLU A 196 11.53 2.93 -1.88
CA GLU A 196 11.97 1.54 -1.79
C GLU A 196 10.81 0.57 -2.09
N HIS A 197 9.68 0.74 -1.41
CA HIS A 197 8.52 -0.13 -1.60
C HIS A 197 7.83 0.10 -2.97
N SER A 198 7.77 1.33 -3.49
CA SER A 198 7.30 1.61 -4.86
C SER A 198 8.16 0.91 -5.92
N LYS A 199 9.49 0.91 -5.75
CA LYS A 199 10.40 0.22 -6.67
C LYS A 199 10.24 -1.30 -6.58
N ALA A 200 10.13 -1.84 -5.37
CA ALA A 200 9.90 -3.27 -5.17
C ALA A 200 8.57 -3.72 -5.79
N ALA A 201 7.49 -2.96 -5.58
CA ALA A 201 6.19 -3.23 -6.19
C ALA A 201 6.23 -3.27 -7.72
N THR A 202 6.84 -2.26 -8.35
CA THR A 202 6.90 -2.18 -9.82
C THR A 202 7.85 -3.20 -10.44
N ARG A 203 8.88 -3.64 -9.69
CA ARG A 203 9.73 -4.76 -10.08
C ARG A 203 8.97 -6.08 -10.07
N LEU A 204 8.13 -6.31 -9.04
CA LEU A 204 7.35 -7.54 -8.88
C LEU A 204 6.13 -7.58 -9.82
N ASP A 205 5.45 -6.44 -9.99
CA ASP A 205 4.35 -6.26 -10.94
C ASP A 205 4.49 -4.92 -11.68
N PRO A 206 5.00 -4.92 -12.92
CA PRO A 206 5.14 -3.72 -13.73
C PRO A 206 3.83 -2.95 -13.98
N LYS A 207 2.66 -3.58 -13.84
CA LYS A 207 1.36 -2.90 -13.99
C LYS A 207 1.09 -1.89 -12.88
N LEU A 208 1.77 -2.02 -11.74
CA LEU A 208 1.66 -1.10 -10.62
C LEU A 208 2.42 0.22 -10.86
N ARG A 209 3.12 0.36 -11.99
CA ARG A 209 3.90 1.57 -12.32
C ARG A 209 3.09 2.85 -12.22
N SER A 210 1.90 2.89 -12.81
CA SER A 210 1.05 4.09 -12.75
C SER A 210 0.62 4.43 -11.33
N GLN A 211 0.31 3.42 -10.51
CA GLN A 211 -0.05 3.62 -9.10
C GLN A 211 1.15 4.10 -8.27
N ALA A 212 2.34 3.55 -8.53
CA ALA A 212 3.58 3.97 -7.88
C ALA A 212 3.92 5.43 -8.24
N GLU A 213 3.78 5.81 -9.51
CA GLU A 213 3.97 7.18 -9.98
C GLU A 213 2.96 8.15 -9.33
N GLU A 214 1.71 7.74 -9.14
CA GLU A 214 0.69 8.52 -8.44
C GLU A 214 1.03 8.70 -6.95
N ALA A 215 1.39 7.62 -6.26
CA ALA A 215 1.77 7.68 -4.85
C ALA A 215 2.98 8.60 -4.62
N ILE A 216 3.96 8.56 -5.53
CA ILE A 216 5.10 9.47 -5.53
C ILE A 216 4.64 10.90 -5.84
N ARG A 217 3.75 11.09 -6.83
CA ARG A 217 3.25 12.42 -7.22
C ARG A 217 2.49 13.12 -6.11
N GLY A 218 1.72 12.36 -5.33
CA GLY A 218 0.94 12.85 -4.19
C GLY A 218 1.76 13.10 -2.94
N SER A 219 3.02 12.68 -2.89
CA SER A 219 3.87 12.89 -1.72
C SER A 219 4.18 14.37 -1.48
N ASP A 220 4.36 14.75 -0.22
CA ASP A 220 4.80 16.10 0.17
C ASP A 220 6.12 16.48 -0.52
N THR A 221 7.00 15.50 -0.74
CA THR A 221 8.27 15.78 -1.40
C THR A 221 8.10 16.10 -2.88
N MET A 222 7.17 15.48 -3.61
CA MET A 222 6.88 15.92 -4.98
C MET A 222 6.32 17.35 -5.01
N HIS A 223 5.54 17.76 -4.00
CA HIS A 223 5.11 19.15 -3.87
C HIS A 223 6.29 20.10 -3.65
N ARG A 224 7.24 19.72 -2.78
CA ARG A 224 8.48 20.48 -2.55
C ARG A 224 9.37 20.54 -3.78
N VAL A 225 9.53 19.42 -4.50
CA VAL A 225 10.26 19.33 -5.76
C VAL A 225 9.61 20.22 -6.82
N LYS A 226 8.29 20.20 -6.98
CA LYS A 226 7.58 21.10 -7.89
C LYS A 226 7.79 22.58 -7.53
N GLY A 227 7.73 22.91 -6.24
CA GLY A 227 8.03 24.26 -5.75
C GLY A 227 9.44 24.72 -6.12
N LEU A 228 10.44 23.86 -5.89
CA LEU A 228 11.84 24.14 -6.24
C LEU A 228 12.04 24.27 -7.74
N VAL A 229 11.43 23.40 -8.55
CA VAL A 229 11.50 23.47 -10.01
C VAL A 229 10.88 24.78 -10.51
N ASN A 230 9.73 25.19 -10.00
CA ASN A 230 9.11 26.47 -10.35
C ASN A 230 10.00 27.66 -9.96
N GLU A 231 10.63 27.61 -8.78
CA GLU A 231 11.57 28.66 -8.34
C GLU A 231 12.79 28.75 -9.27
N ILE A 232 13.36 27.61 -9.66
CA ILE A 232 14.46 27.53 -10.62
C ILE A 232 14.06 28.10 -11.98
N ILE A 233 12.87 27.74 -12.48
CA ILE A 233 12.33 28.25 -13.75
C ILE A 233 12.21 29.78 -13.69
N ASN A 234 11.54 30.32 -12.67
CA ASN A 234 11.36 31.77 -12.51
C ASN A 234 12.71 32.51 -12.45
N LYS A 235 13.69 31.98 -11.70
CA LYS A 235 15.03 32.58 -11.63
C LYS A 235 15.81 32.47 -12.94
N SER A 236 15.64 31.38 -13.67
CA SER A 236 16.25 31.20 -14.98
C SER A 236 15.66 32.14 -16.03
N GLU A 237 14.36 32.40 -15.97
CA GLU A 237 13.67 33.35 -16.86
C GLU A 237 14.14 34.79 -16.59
N ASP A 238 14.40 35.12 -15.32
CA ASP A 238 14.93 36.40 -14.86
C ASP A 238 16.45 36.58 -15.05
N ASP A 239 17.18 35.59 -15.62
CA ASP A 239 18.66 35.54 -15.66
C ASP A 239 19.34 35.70 -14.27
N LYS A 240 18.63 35.33 -13.20
CA LYS A 240 19.09 35.41 -11.80
C LYS A 240 19.67 34.10 -11.27
N LEU A 241 19.60 33.00 -12.02
CA LEU A 241 20.07 31.70 -11.57
C LEU A 241 21.61 31.61 -11.62
N THR A 242 22.25 31.74 -10.47
CA THR A 242 23.71 31.66 -10.35
C THR A 242 24.23 30.22 -10.17
N ASP A 243 25.52 29.98 -10.40
CA ASP A 243 26.17 28.68 -10.13
C ASP A 243 26.02 28.25 -8.67
N LYS A 244 26.16 29.22 -7.74
CA LYS A 244 25.99 29.01 -6.30
C LYS A 244 24.56 28.60 -5.93
N GLU A 245 23.55 29.19 -6.57
CA GLU A 245 22.15 28.79 -6.38
C GLU A 245 21.85 27.44 -7.00
N THR A 246 22.42 27.15 -8.17
CA THR A 246 22.31 25.85 -8.82
C THR A 246 22.84 24.74 -7.91
N GLU A 247 23.99 24.97 -7.26
CA GLU A 247 24.57 24.03 -6.31
C GLU A 247 23.72 23.89 -5.03
N LYS A 248 23.16 25.00 -4.53
CA LYS A 248 22.21 25.00 -3.41
C LYS A 248 20.94 24.18 -3.72
N TYR A 249 20.36 24.34 -4.90
CA TYR A 249 19.17 23.57 -5.31
C TYR A 249 19.51 22.09 -5.50
N ALA A 250 20.69 21.77 -6.06
CA ALA A 250 21.17 20.39 -6.17
C ALA A 250 21.33 19.74 -4.80
N GLU A 251 21.86 20.45 -3.81
CA GLU A 251 22.00 19.94 -2.43
C GLU A 251 20.63 19.73 -1.76
N GLN A 252 19.68 20.65 -1.95
CA GLN A 252 18.30 20.47 -1.45
C GLN A 252 17.64 19.24 -2.08
N PHE A 253 17.85 19.01 -3.37
CA PHE A 253 17.34 17.83 -4.06
C PHE A 253 17.97 16.54 -3.55
N ARG A 254 19.29 16.53 -3.32
CA ARG A 254 19.99 15.38 -2.71
C ARG A 254 19.45 15.06 -1.32
N LYS A 255 19.29 16.08 -0.46
CA LYS A 255 18.73 15.94 0.90
C LYS A 255 17.31 15.38 0.88
N MET A 256 16.45 15.87 -0.01
CA MET A 256 15.09 15.33 -0.18
C MET A 256 15.13 13.85 -0.59
N MET A 257 16.03 13.48 -1.51
CA MET A 257 16.16 12.10 -1.98
C MET A 257 17.00 11.19 -1.05
N GLY A 258 17.42 11.68 0.11
CA GLY A 258 18.24 10.93 1.08
C GLY A 258 19.63 10.52 0.57
N LYS A 259 20.23 11.32 -0.31
CA LYS A 259 21.58 11.12 -0.87
C LYS A 259 22.60 12.10 -0.32
#